data_AF-A0A937KW01-F1
#
_entry.id   AF-A0A937KW01-F1
#
_cell.length_a   1.000
_cell.length_b   1.000
_cell.length_c   1.000
_cell.angle_alpha   90.00
_cell.angle_beta   90.00
_cell.angle_gamma   90.00
#
_symmetry.space_group_name_H-M   'P 1'
#
loop_
_entity.id
_entity.type
_entity.pdbx_description
1 polymer ?
#
loop_
_entity_poly.entity_id
_entity_poly.type
_entity_poly.pdbx_seq_one_letter_code
_entity_poly.pdbx_strand_id
1 'polypeptide(L)'
;MTNISEIAKKLSERITNAETRKRSRTAEEYQRFLYAIEYILTDIWKASYIHPEAEYSIHKHNNYYSSNTRYRDPNLTYKMTMAAFDGLQLLNLIVVTKDGYYDRTKMQGGLTRYRSREELLEMLNAEA
;
A
#
# COMPACT_ATOMS: atom_id res chain seq x y z
N MET A 1 15.95 10.66 -2.69
CA MET A 1 14.79 9.75 -2.59
C MET A 1 15.21 8.33 -2.12
N THR A 2 16.29 8.24 -1.35
CA THR A 2 16.95 6.99 -0.93
C THR A 2 16.32 6.35 0.32
N ASN A 3 15.66 7.14 1.17
CA ASN A 3 15.03 6.70 2.42
C ASN A 3 13.82 5.76 2.19
N ILE A 4 12.81 6.18 1.41
CA ILE A 4 11.57 5.37 1.24
C ILE A 4 11.85 3.95 0.69
N SER A 5 12.80 3.83 -0.23
CA SER A 5 13.18 2.52 -0.78
C SER A 5 13.87 1.62 0.26
N GLU A 6 14.65 2.19 1.17
CA GLU A 6 15.26 1.44 2.27
C GLU A 6 14.21 0.98 3.29
N ILE A 7 13.30 1.86 3.68
CA ILE A 7 12.16 1.51 4.54
C ILE A 7 11.33 0.42 3.87
N ALA A 8 11.05 0.53 2.57
CA ALA A 8 10.28 -0.48 1.84
C ALA A 8 10.93 -1.86 1.87
N LYS A 9 12.27 -1.94 1.77
CA LYS A 9 13.00 -3.20 1.92
C LYS A 9 12.90 -3.75 3.34
N LYS A 10 13.16 -2.93 4.37
CA LYS A 10 13.01 -3.31 5.79
C LYS A 10 11.59 -3.84 6.07
N LEU A 11 10.56 -3.15 5.58
CA LEU A 11 9.17 -3.56 5.72
C LEU A 11 8.85 -4.82 4.93
N SER A 12 9.43 -5.02 3.74
CA SER A 12 9.22 -6.26 2.97
C SER A 12 9.72 -7.50 3.72
N GLU A 13 10.82 -7.38 4.45
CA GLU A 13 11.38 -8.45 5.29
C GLU A 13 10.49 -8.69 6.51
N ARG A 14 10.08 -7.63 7.22
CA ARG A 14 9.14 -7.72 8.34
C ARG A 14 7.82 -8.36 7.94
N ILE A 15 7.24 -7.95 6.80
CA ILE A 15 6.01 -8.52 6.26
C ILE A 15 6.24 -9.99 5.93
N THR A 16 7.31 -10.33 5.23
CA THR A 16 7.60 -11.73 4.85
C THR A 16 7.78 -12.63 6.08
N ASN A 17 8.37 -12.12 7.15
CA ASN A 17 8.54 -12.86 8.41
C ASN A 17 7.22 -13.01 9.19
N ALA A 18 6.34 -12.02 9.13
CA ALA A 18 5.02 -12.08 9.78
C ALA A 18 4.00 -12.92 8.96
N GLU A 19 4.16 -12.97 7.64
CA GLU A 19 3.30 -13.71 6.74
C GLU A 19 3.53 -15.24 6.85
N THR A 20 2.48 -16.01 7.10
CA THR A 20 2.54 -17.49 7.04
C THR A 20 2.41 -18.02 5.60
N ARG A 21 3.14 -17.43 4.65
CA ARG A 21 3.03 -17.79 3.22
C ARG A 21 3.60 -19.18 2.95
N LYS A 22 2.79 -20.03 2.31
CA LYS A 22 3.22 -21.37 1.85
C LYS A 22 4.19 -21.33 0.65
N ARG A 23 4.16 -20.25 -0.14
CA ARG A 23 5.01 -20.10 -1.34
C ARG A 23 5.64 -18.71 -1.37
N SER A 24 6.96 -18.69 -1.59
CA SER A 24 7.74 -17.47 -1.79
C SER A 24 7.37 -16.75 -3.09
N ARG A 25 7.48 -15.42 -3.07
CA ARG A 25 7.32 -14.57 -4.25
C ARG A 25 8.43 -14.90 -5.27
N THR A 26 8.12 -14.87 -6.56
CA THR A 26 9.17 -14.90 -7.61
C THR A 26 9.97 -13.59 -7.59
N ALA A 27 11.11 -13.52 -8.29
CA ALA A 27 11.91 -12.29 -8.38
C ALA A 27 11.10 -11.10 -8.94
N GLU A 28 10.30 -11.34 -9.99
CA GLU A 28 9.43 -10.30 -10.57
C GLU A 28 8.30 -9.90 -9.62
N GLU A 29 7.66 -10.87 -8.94
CA GLU A 29 6.66 -10.58 -7.92
C GLU A 29 7.25 -9.79 -6.76
N TYR A 30 8.48 -10.11 -6.34
CA TYR A 30 9.18 -9.40 -5.28
C TYR A 30 9.49 -7.94 -5.66
N GLN A 31 9.97 -7.69 -6.88
CA GLN A 31 10.17 -6.32 -7.38
C GLN A 31 8.88 -5.51 -7.39
N ARG A 32 7.78 -6.09 -7.86
CA ARG A 32 6.44 -5.44 -7.84
C ARG A 32 5.91 -5.25 -6.43
N PHE A 33 6.23 -6.15 -5.51
CA PHE A 33 5.87 -6.04 -4.10
C PHE A 33 6.62 -4.89 -3.42
N LEU A 34 7.93 -4.77 -3.63
CA LEU A 34 8.71 -3.62 -3.17
C LEU A 34 8.16 -2.31 -3.73
N TYR A 35 7.92 -2.27 -5.05
CA TYR A 35 7.34 -1.09 -5.70
C TYR A 35 5.99 -0.70 -5.09
N ALA A 36 5.13 -1.68 -4.78
CA ALA A 36 3.85 -1.41 -4.15
C ALA A 36 3.97 -0.88 -2.71
N ILE A 37 4.96 -1.35 -1.93
CA ILE A 37 5.24 -0.79 -0.62
C ILE A 37 5.72 0.66 -0.78
N GLU A 38 6.71 0.92 -1.63
CA GLU A 38 7.21 2.27 -1.90
C GLU A 38 6.10 3.23 -2.35
N TYR A 39 5.19 2.77 -3.21
CA TYR A 39 4.03 3.52 -3.68
C TYR A 39 3.13 3.95 -2.52
N ILE A 40 2.74 3.00 -1.65
CA ILE A 40 1.91 3.28 -0.47
C ILE A 40 2.62 4.24 0.49
N LEU A 41 3.90 3.99 0.79
CA LEU A 41 4.69 4.84 1.67
C LEU A 41 4.84 6.27 1.15
N THR A 42 5.00 6.42 -0.17
CA THR A 42 5.11 7.74 -0.82
C THR A 42 3.82 8.53 -0.68
N ASP A 43 2.65 7.90 -0.84
CA ASP A 43 1.36 8.56 -0.64
C ASP A 43 1.15 8.95 0.84
N ILE A 44 1.56 8.08 1.77
CA ILE A 44 1.52 8.36 3.21
C ILE A 44 2.39 9.56 3.56
N TRP A 45 3.64 9.54 3.11
CA TRP A 45 4.62 10.60 3.35
C TRP A 45 4.17 11.94 2.75
N LYS A 46 3.63 11.95 1.53
CA LYS A 46 3.12 13.20 0.93
C LYS A 46 1.98 13.80 1.75
N ALA A 47 1.03 13.00 2.21
CA ALA A 47 -0.12 13.55 2.94
C ALA A 47 0.16 13.82 4.42
N SER A 48 1.21 13.24 5.03
CA SER A 48 1.61 13.59 6.40
C SER A 48 2.02 15.06 6.54
N TYR A 49 2.56 15.69 5.49
CA TYR A 49 2.82 17.14 5.47
C TYR A 49 1.56 18.00 5.35
N ILE A 50 0.41 17.42 5.01
CA ILE A 50 -0.85 18.15 4.84
C ILE A 50 -1.62 18.16 6.17
N HIS A 51 -1.83 17.00 6.76
CA HIS A 51 -2.55 16.87 8.03
C HIS A 51 -2.14 15.58 8.76
N PRO A 52 -1.93 15.60 10.10
CA PRO A 52 -1.51 14.42 10.86
C PRO A 52 -2.53 13.27 10.81
N GLU A 53 -3.83 13.58 10.73
CA GLU A 53 -4.91 12.60 10.56
C GLU A 53 -5.36 12.46 9.10
N ALA A 54 -4.46 12.69 8.13
CA ALA A 54 -4.81 12.54 6.73
C ALA A 54 -5.24 11.10 6.41
N GLU A 55 -6.36 10.96 5.70
CA GLU A 55 -6.79 9.69 5.14
C GLU A 55 -6.30 9.52 3.70
N TYR A 56 -5.82 8.32 3.43
CA TYR A 56 -5.36 7.86 2.13
C TYR A 56 -6.40 6.97 1.48
N SER A 57 -6.24 6.64 0.20
CA SER A 57 -7.15 5.73 -0.51
C SER A 57 -6.40 4.63 -1.22
N ILE A 58 -7.04 3.46 -1.29
CA ILE A 58 -6.54 2.34 -2.08
C ILE A 58 -7.66 1.71 -2.90
N HIS A 59 -7.32 1.31 -4.13
CA HIS A 59 -8.19 0.52 -4.97
C HIS A 59 -8.07 -0.97 -4.57
N LYS A 60 -9.14 -1.58 -4.06
CA LYS A 60 -9.16 -3.02 -3.75
C LYS A 60 -9.74 -3.89 -4.87
N HIS A 61 -9.88 -3.35 -6.09
CA HIS A 61 -10.42 -4.08 -7.24
C HIS A 61 -9.35 -4.29 -8.32
N ASN A 62 -9.16 -5.55 -8.74
CA ASN A 62 -8.17 -5.93 -9.76
C ASN A 62 -8.25 -5.11 -11.06
N ASN A 63 -9.44 -4.72 -11.53
CA ASN A 63 -9.64 -3.96 -12.76
C ASN A 63 -8.85 -2.65 -12.76
N TYR A 64 -8.69 -1.99 -11.61
CA TYR A 64 -7.86 -0.76 -11.53
C TYR A 64 -6.42 -1.00 -12.00
N TYR A 65 -5.87 -2.18 -11.71
CA TYR A 65 -4.47 -2.53 -11.97
C TYR A 65 -4.25 -3.22 -13.33
N SER A 66 -5.31 -3.61 -14.04
CA SER A 66 -5.18 -4.42 -15.26
C SER A 66 -6.05 -4.01 -16.45
N SER A 67 -7.16 -3.30 -16.23
CA SER A 67 -8.17 -3.09 -17.28
C SER A 67 -7.72 -2.13 -18.40
N ASN A 68 -6.94 -1.10 -18.08
CA ASN A 68 -6.52 -0.10 -19.06
C ASN A 68 -5.00 0.00 -19.11
N THR A 69 -4.39 -0.58 -20.14
CA THR A 69 -2.94 -0.61 -20.33
C THR A 69 -2.33 0.77 -20.59
N ARG A 70 -3.12 1.77 -20.99
CA ARG A 70 -2.63 3.12 -21.30
C ARG A 70 -2.35 3.98 -20.07
N TYR A 71 -3.17 3.83 -19.02
CA TYR A 71 -3.13 4.71 -17.84
C TYR A 71 -2.74 3.99 -16.55
N ARG A 72 -2.62 2.66 -16.58
CA ARG A 72 -2.15 1.90 -15.42
C ARG A 72 -0.64 2.02 -15.27
N ASP A 73 -0.20 1.97 -14.03
CA ASP A 73 1.20 1.70 -13.71
C ASP A 73 1.52 0.21 -13.98
N PRO A 74 2.51 -0.12 -14.83
CA PRO A 74 2.84 -1.50 -15.16
C PRO A 74 3.44 -2.30 -13.99
N ASN A 75 4.04 -1.64 -13.00
CA ASN A 75 4.67 -2.26 -11.83
C ASN A 75 3.68 -2.46 -10.68
N LEU A 76 2.63 -1.64 -10.62
CA LEU A 76 1.57 -1.75 -9.62
C LEU A 76 0.56 -2.84 -10.02
N THR A 77 0.80 -4.06 -9.56
CA THR A 77 -0.11 -5.20 -9.81
C THR A 77 -1.05 -5.44 -8.64
N TYR A 78 -2.28 -5.85 -8.91
CA TYR A 78 -3.30 -6.10 -7.88
C TYR A 78 -2.79 -7.01 -6.77
N LYS A 79 -2.24 -8.18 -7.13
CA LYS A 79 -1.82 -9.21 -6.17
C LYS A 79 -0.71 -8.70 -5.23
N MET A 80 0.28 -7.98 -5.77
CA MET A 80 1.39 -7.47 -4.97
C MET A 80 0.99 -6.23 -4.17
N THR A 81 0.10 -5.39 -4.72
CA THR A 81 -0.40 -4.21 -4.02
C THR A 81 -1.27 -4.59 -2.82
N MET A 82 -2.18 -5.57 -2.98
CA MET A 82 -2.96 -6.09 -1.85
C MET A 82 -2.06 -6.79 -0.84
N ALA A 83 -1.07 -7.57 -1.29
CA ALA A 83 -0.11 -8.17 -0.36
C ALA A 83 0.70 -7.13 0.44
N ALA A 84 1.08 -6.01 -0.18
CA ALA A 84 1.75 -4.91 0.51
C ALA A 84 0.82 -4.25 1.52
N PHE A 85 -0.40 -3.91 1.09
CA PHE A 85 -1.40 -3.27 1.95
C PHE A 85 -1.82 -4.14 3.13
N ASP A 86 -2.13 -5.41 2.89
CA ASP A 86 -2.50 -6.37 3.93
C ASP A 86 -1.31 -6.67 4.85
N GLY A 87 -0.09 -6.71 4.33
CA GLY A 87 1.13 -6.84 5.12
C GLY A 87 1.36 -5.65 6.06
N LEU A 88 1.17 -4.42 5.58
CA LEU A 88 1.26 -3.22 6.42
C LEU A 88 0.17 -3.19 7.50
N GLN A 89 -1.04 -3.67 7.19
CA GLN A 89 -2.10 -3.86 8.19
C GLN A 89 -1.73 -4.96 9.21
N LEU A 90 -1.16 -6.08 8.75
CA LEU A 90 -0.72 -7.19 9.61
C LEU A 90 0.34 -6.74 10.61
N LEU A 91 1.27 -5.89 10.18
CA LEU A 91 2.26 -5.25 11.05
C LEU A 91 1.67 -4.13 11.92
N ASN A 92 0.38 -3.85 11.82
CA ASN A 92 -0.31 -2.76 12.52
C ASN A 92 0.36 -1.39 12.29
N LEU A 93 0.83 -1.13 11.05
CA LEU A 93 1.43 0.14 10.63
C LEU A 93 0.42 1.07 9.96
N ILE A 94 -0.66 0.51 9.43
CA ILE A 94 -1.80 1.23 8.89
C ILE A 94 -3.12 0.64 9.41
N VAL A 95 -4.19 1.41 9.32
CA VAL A 95 -5.54 0.96 9.70
C VAL A 95 -6.58 1.48 8.71
N VAL A 96 -7.47 0.60 8.26
CA VAL A 96 -8.63 0.97 7.45
C VAL A 96 -9.60 1.77 8.32
N THR A 97 -9.97 2.97 7.85
CA THR A 97 -10.94 3.84 8.51
C THR A 97 -12.32 3.71 7.87
N LYS A 98 -12.37 3.36 6.59
CA LYS A 98 -13.62 3.16 5.84
C LYS A 98 -13.44 2.12 4.74
N ASP A 99 -14.31 1.12 4.72
CA ASP A 99 -14.34 0.16 3.63
C ASP A 99 -14.83 0.77 2.32
N GLY A 100 -14.25 0.29 1.22
CA GLY A 100 -14.71 0.65 -0.12
C GLY A 100 -16.05 -0.04 -0.43
N TYR A 101 -16.85 0.57 -1.28
CA TYR A 101 -18.15 0.02 -1.68
C TYR A 101 -18.50 0.42 -3.12
N TYR A 102 -19.44 -0.31 -3.70
CA TYR A 102 -20.07 0.05 -4.98
C TYR A 102 -21.59 -0.19 -4.89
N ASP A 103 -22.35 0.90 -5.00
CA ASP A 103 -23.80 0.91 -5.08
C ASP A 103 -24.22 0.82 -6.56
N ARG A 104 -24.83 -0.32 -6.93
CA ARG A 104 -25.29 -0.57 -8.31
C ARG A 104 -26.53 0.21 -8.68
N THR A 105 -27.37 0.59 -7.72
CA THR A 105 -28.59 1.35 -7.96
C THR A 105 -28.25 2.81 -8.26
N LYS A 106 -27.32 3.38 -7.49
CA LYS A 106 -26.87 4.77 -7.67
C LYS A 106 -25.73 4.92 -8.66
N MET A 107 -25.12 3.83 -9.09
CA MET A 107 -23.91 3.81 -9.93
C MET A 107 -22.77 4.64 -9.29
N GLN A 108 -22.63 4.54 -7.98
CA GLN A 108 -21.64 5.28 -7.19
C GLN A 108 -20.80 4.33 -6.36
N GLY A 109 -19.55 4.72 -6.09
CA GLY A 109 -18.67 3.94 -5.25
C GLY A 109 -17.69 4.81 -4.47
N GLY A 110 -17.10 4.20 -3.46
CA GLY A 110 -16.04 4.79 -2.67
C GLY A 110 -14.84 3.84 -2.61
N LEU A 111 -13.64 4.42 -2.60
CA LEU A 111 -12.41 3.66 -2.34
C LEU A 111 -12.31 3.33 -0.85
N THR A 112 -11.52 2.29 -0.55
CA THR A 112 -11.14 2.00 0.84
C THR A 112 -10.25 3.12 1.34
N ARG A 113 -10.61 3.70 2.49
CA ARG A 113 -9.85 4.74 3.18
C ARG A 113 -9.07 4.13 4.33
N TYR A 114 -7.87 4.63 4.55
CA TYR A 114 -7.00 4.18 5.62
C TYR A 114 -6.13 5.34 6.11
N ARG A 115 -5.54 5.16 7.29
CA ARG A 115 -4.55 6.08 7.85
C ARG A 115 -3.31 5.32 8.31
N SER A 116 -2.19 6.02 8.40
CA SER A 116 -0.97 5.53 9.01
C SER A 116 -1.08 5.59 10.53
N ARG A 117 -0.33 4.73 11.21
CA ARG A 117 -0.11 4.81 12.65
C ARG A 117 1.21 5.53 12.92
N GLU A 118 1.37 5.98 14.16
CA GLU A 118 2.52 6.77 14.63
C GLU A 118 3.86 6.10 14.30
N GLU A 119 4.01 4.80 14.57
CA GLU A 119 5.23 4.03 14.25
C GLU A 119 5.66 4.18 12.78
N LEU A 120 4.72 4.16 11.84
CA LEU A 120 5.04 4.31 10.42
C LEU A 120 5.44 5.75 10.07
N LEU A 121 4.78 6.74 10.68
CA LEU A 121 5.11 8.14 10.48
C LEU A 121 6.49 8.48 11.04
N GLU A 122 6.83 7.93 12.21
CA GLU A 122 8.16 8.05 12.79
C GLU A 122 9.23 7.45 11.88
N MET A 123 9.02 6.26 11.30
CA MET A 123 9.96 5.67 10.34
C MET A 123 10.18 6.60 9.14
N LEU A 124 9.12 7.17 8.58
CA LEU A 124 9.20 8.04 7.41
C LEU A 124 9.88 9.39 7.71
N ASN A 125 9.79 9.88 8.96
CA ASN A 125 10.36 11.16 9.38
C ASN A 125 11.76 11.05 9.99
N ALA A 126 12.10 9.93 10.64
CA ALA A 126 13.37 9.75 11.35
C ALA A 126 14.57 9.58 10.40
N GLU A 127 14.32 9.19 9.16
CA GLU A 127 15.35 9.06 8.12
C GLU A 127 15.33 10.26 7.12
N ALA A 128 14.55 11.31 7.40
CA ALA A 128 14.33 12.49 6.53
C ALA A 128 15.30 13.65 6.78
#